data_AF-A0A950WRE7-F1
#
_entry.id   AF-A0A950WRE7-F1
#
_cell.length_a   1.000
_cell.length_b   1.000
_cell.length_c   1.000
_cell.angle_alpha   90.00
_cell.angle_beta   90.00
_cell.angle_gamma   90.00
#
_symmetry.space_group_name_H-M   'P 1'
#
loop_
_entity.id
_entity.type
_entity.pdbx_description
1 polymer ?
#
loop_
_entity_poly.entity_id
_entity_poly.type
_entity_poly.pdbx_seq_one_letter_code
_entity_poly.pdbx_strand_id
1 'polypeptide(L)'
;MIASFIRAGFDIAFENERDGTTTHHEFSALHRASGASYSVEAKARHRQGVLGQAGETSDAAAFRANVGRHIQQALLKRAIHPRIIVVDVNMPPGDTTLPGWLDDLTKEVAWIEQRERPADPYPPAFLFFTTIPTLCRNRICRHRAVMRLCFVRSKCLSLRMTR
;
A
#
# COMPACT_ATOMS: atom_id res chain seq x y z
N MET A 1 -9.14 -4.69 -0.34
CA MET A 1 -8.48 -3.78 -1.31
C MET A 1 -9.12 -3.83 -2.69
N ILE A 2 -9.23 -5.01 -3.33
CA ILE A 2 -9.81 -5.19 -4.68
C ILE A 2 -11.21 -4.56 -4.81
N ALA A 3 -12.07 -4.71 -3.80
CA ALA A 3 -13.39 -4.11 -3.77
C ALA A 3 -13.38 -2.57 -4.00
N SER A 4 -12.32 -1.88 -3.59
CA SER A 4 -12.18 -0.43 -3.83
C SER A 4 -11.99 -0.11 -5.31
N PHE A 5 -11.22 -0.92 -6.04
CA PHE A 5 -11.04 -0.75 -7.49
C PHE A 5 -12.34 -1.03 -8.25
N ILE A 6 -13.04 -2.11 -7.91
CA ILE A 6 -14.34 -2.43 -8.51
C ILE A 6 -15.33 -1.28 -8.31
N ARG A 7 -15.42 -0.74 -7.08
CA ARG A 7 -16.30 0.40 -6.78
C ARG A 7 -15.89 1.69 -7.49
N ALA A 8 -14.60 1.85 -7.79
CA ALA A 8 -14.07 2.98 -8.56
C ALA A 8 -14.24 2.80 -10.09
N GLY A 9 -14.93 1.74 -10.54
CA GLY A 9 -15.23 1.53 -11.95
C GLY A 9 -14.13 0.80 -12.73
N PHE A 10 -13.31 -0.01 -12.05
CA PHE A 10 -12.29 -0.83 -12.68
C PHE A 10 -12.78 -2.27 -12.90
N ASP A 11 -12.39 -2.85 -14.04
CA ASP A 11 -12.38 -4.29 -14.28
C ASP A 11 -11.06 -4.89 -13.81
N ILE A 12 -11.11 -6.10 -13.26
CA ILE A 12 -9.97 -6.76 -12.62
C ILE A 12 -9.64 -8.06 -13.34
N ALA A 13 -8.38 -8.25 -13.69
CA ALA A 13 -7.83 -9.49 -14.20
C ALA A 13 -6.69 -9.95 -13.30
N PHE A 14 -6.82 -11.13 -12.69
CA PHE A 14 -5.77 -11.70 -11.85
C PHE A 14 -4.64 -12.26 -12.69
N GLU A 15 -3.41 -12.07 -12.25
CA GLU A 15 -2.25 -12.67 -12.89
C GLU A 15 -2.17 -14.17 -12.54
N ASN A 16 -1.51 -14.95 -13.41
CA ASN A 16 -1.37 -16.38 -13.19
C ASN A 16 -0.27 -16.68 -12.15
N GLU A 17 -0.68 -16.87 -10.89
CA GLU A 17 0.22 -17.17 -9.77
C GLU A 17 0.96 -18.51 -9.88
N ARG A 18 0.61 -19.38 -10.85
CA ARG A 18 1.25 -20.69 -11.02
C ARG A 18 2.55 -20.63 -11.81
N ASP A 19 2.84 -19.52 -12.49
CA ASP A 19 4.11 -19.32 -13.17
C ASP A 19 5.14 -18.69 -12.21
N GLY A 20 5.96 -19.54 -11.60
CA GLY A 20 7.05 -19.11 -10.71
C GLY A 20 8.28 -18.58 -11.43
N THR A 21 8.31 -18.56 -12.77
CA THR A 21 9.49 -18.14 -13.53
C THR A 21 9.68 -16.63 -13.53
N THR A 22 8.62 -15.85 -13.28
CA THR A 22 8.73 -14.40 -13.14
C THR A 22 7.84 -13.86 -12.02
N THR A 23 8.21 -12.70 -11.45
CA THR A 23 7.43 -12.06 -10.39
C THR A 23 6.47 -11.03 -10.99
N HIS A 24 5.17 -11.26 -10.82
CA HIS A 24 4.11 -10.40 -11.33
C HIS A 24 3.43 -9.63 -10.20
N HIS A 25 2.76 -8.53 -10.57
CA HIS A 25 1.80 -7.87 -9.68
C HIS A 25 0.59 -8.78 -9.43
N GLU A 26 -0.13 -8.62 -8.32
CA GLU A 26 -1.27 -9.51 -7.99
C GLU A 26 -2.38 -9.49 -9.05
N PHE A 27 -2.68 -8.33 -9.62
CA PHE A 27 -3.70 -8.21 -10.66
C PHE A 27 -3.48 -6.97 -11.55
N SER A 28 -4.12 -6.98 -12.70
CA SER A 28 -4.26 -5.86 -13.61
C SER A 28 -5.65 -5.22 -13.45
N ALA A 29 -5.71 -3.88 -13.46
CA ALA A 29 -6.95 -3.12 -13.29
C ALA A 29 -7.17 -2.17 -14.47
N LEU A 30 -8.32 -2.31 -15.15
CA LEU A 30 -8.73 -1.48 -16.30
C LEU A 30 -9.85 -0.54 -15.90
N HIS A 31 -9.62 0.77 -15.93
CA HIS A 31 -10.66 1.76 -15.68
C HIS A 31 -11.60 1.85 -16.89
N ARG A 32 -12.88 1.50 -16.69
CA ARG A 32 -13.85 1.36 -17.79
C ARG A 32 -14.05 2.66 -18.58
N ALA A 33 -14.12 3.81 -17.91
CA ALA A 33 -14.46 5.07 -18.56
C ALA A 33 -13.30 5.70 -19.33
N SER A 34 -12.06 5.54 -18.85
CA SER A 34 -10.88 6.15 -19.50
C SER A 34 -10.04 5.16 -20.31
N GLY A 35 -10.28 3.85 -20.18
CA GLY A 35 -9.45 2.81 -20.79
C GLY A 35 -8.06 2.67 -20.15
N ALA A 36 -7.76 3.40 -19.07
CA ALA A 36 -6.46 3.34 -18.41
C ALA A 36 -6.26 1.99 -17.68
N SER A 37 -5.14 1.33 -17.94
CA SER A 37 -4.76 0.07 -17.30
C SER A 37 -3.63 0.25 -16.31
N TYR A 38 -3.64 -0.51 -15.22
CA TYR A 38 -2.63 -0.45 -14.16
C TYR A 38 -2.26 -1.84 -13.66
N SER A 39 -0.98 -2.06 -13.36
CA SER A 39 -0.52 -3.27 -12.67
C SER A 39 -0.57 -2.98 -11.17
N VAL A 40 -1.34 -3.75 -10.40
CA VAL A 40 -1.64 -3.46 -9.00
C VAL A 40 -1.03 -4.50 -8.08
N GLU A 41 -0.21 -4.05 -7.14
CA GLU A 41 0.33 -4.88 -6.06
C GLU A 41 -0.33 -4.49 -4.75
N ALA A 42 -0.98 -5.46 -4.09
CA ALA A 42 -1.40 -5.31 -2.70
C ALA A 42 -0.32 -5.82 -1.75
N LYS A 43 -0.08 -5.08 -0.68
CA LYS A 43 0.70 -5.53 0.47
C LYS A 43 -0.03 -5.21 1.75
N ALA A 44 0.08 -6.09 2.72
CA ALA A 44 -0.37 -5.85 4.08
C ALA A 44 0.78 -6.06 5.04
N ARG A 45 0.94 -5.12 5.97
CA ARG A 45 1.93 -5.23 7.02
C ARG A 45 1.46 -6.22 8.06
N HIS A 46 2.25 -7.27 8.27
CA HIS A 46 2.03 -8.22 9.35
C HIS A 46 2.54 -7.65 10.67
N ARG A 47 1.80 -7.92 11.76
CA ARG A 47 2.14 -7.52 13.12
C ARG A 47 1.98 -8.70 14.04
N GLN A 48 2.93 -8.89 14.96
CA GLN A 48 2.84 -9.92 15.98
C GLN A 48 1.55 -9.76 16.80
N GLY A 49 0.89 -10.88 17.11
CA GLY A 49 -0.35 -10.91 17.87
C GLY A 49 -1.59 -10.38 17.14
N VAL A 50 -1.49 -10.05 15.84
CA VAL A 50 -2.60 -9.51 15.03
C VAL A 50 -2.87 -10.44 13.85
N LEU A 51 -4.15 -10.70 13.54
CA LEU A 51 -4.56 -11.52 12.38
C LEU A 51 -3.88 -12.90 12.32
N GLY A 52 -3.78 -13.58 13.47
CA GLY A 52 -3.20 -14.93 13.54
C GLY A 52 -1.67 -15.00 13.44
N GLN A 53 -0.97 -13.86 13.46
CA GLN A 53 0.48 -13.83 13.55
C GLN A 53 0.93 -14.17 14.99
N ALA A 54 1.92 -15.05 15.12
CA ALA A 54 2.48 -15.43 16.41
C ALA A 54 3.13 -14.24 17.14
N GLY A 55 3.16 -14.31 18.47
CA GLY A 55 3.74 -13.30 19.35
C GLY A 55 2.72 -12.38 20.01
N GLU A 56 3.20 -11.45 20.82
CA GLU A 56 2.37 -10.48 21.55
C GLU A 56 2.21 -9.17 20.76
N THR A 57 1.07 -8.50 20.95
CA THR A 57 0.82 -7.21 20.32
C THR A 57 1.71 -6.13 20.93
N SER A 58 2.51 -5.47 20.10
CA SER A 58 3.29 -4.30 20.52
C SER A 58 2.38 -3.12 20.93
N ASP A 59 2.83 -2.33 21.90
CA ASP A 59 2.22 -1.04 22.26
C ASP A 59 2.05 -0.14 21.02
N ALA A 60 0.93 0.58 20.96
CA ALA A 60 0.66 1.56 19.93
C ALA A 60 1.75 2.67 19.88
N ALA A 61 2.32 3.04 21.02
CA ALA A 61 3.40 4.03 21.09
C ALA A 61 4.71 3.55 20.41
N ALA A 62 4.95 2.23 20.41
CA ALA A 62 6.11 1.60 19.78
C ALA A 62 5.87 1.26 18.29
N PHE A 63 4.69 1.58 17.74
CA PHE A 63 4.38 1.27 16.35
C PHE A 63 5.33 1.99 15.39
N ARG A 64 5.86 1.23 14.44
CA ARG A 64 6.58 1.72 13.26
C ARG A 64 5.90 1.17 12.02
N ALA A 65 5.88 1.91 10.92
CA ALA A 65 5.26 1.43 9.69
C ALA A 65 6.00 0.20 9.13
N ASN A 66 7.32 0.26 9.01
CA ASN A 66 8.20 -0.83 8.56
C ASN A 66 7.67 -1.56 7.32
N VAL A 67 7.37 -0.79 6.28
CA VAL A 67 6.83 -1.28 5.00
C VAL A 67 7.81 -1.12 3.84
N GLY A 68 8.97 -0.49 4.06
CA GLY A 68 9.96 -0.23 3.03
C GLY A 68 10.42 -1.46 2.24
N ARG A 69 10.55 -2.63 2.90
CA ARG A 69 10.85 -3.89 2.18
C ARG A 69 9.72 -4.31 1.26
N HIS A 70 8.47 -4.18 1.69
CA HIS A 70 7.30 -4.52 0.88
C HIS A 70 7.20 -3.61 -0.35
N ILE A 71 7.48 -2.32 -0.19
CA ILE A 71 7.51 -1.36 -1.30
C ILE A 71 8.61 -1.73 -2.30
N GLN A 72 9.85 -1.95 -1.84
CA GLN A 72 10.95 -2.32 -2.74
C GLN A 72 10.67 -3.61 -3.52
N GLN A 73 10.15 -4.64 -2.83
CA GLN A 73 9.78 -5.90 -3.49
C GLN A 73 8.68 -5.70 -4.54
N ALA A 74 7.70 -4.83 -4.27
CA ALA A 74 6.66 -4.50 -5.22
C ALA A 74 7.20 -3.72 -6.44
N LEU A 75 8.10 -2.77 -6.23
CA LEU A 75 8.73 -2.00 -7.31
C LEU A 75 9.54 -2.88 -8.27
N LEU A 76 10.22 -3.90 -7.73
CA LEU A 76 11.04 -4.84 -8.51
C LEU A 76 10.23 -5.87 -9.29
N LYS A 77 8.91 -6.00 -9.04
CA LYS A 77 8.06 -6.91 -9.81
C LYS A 77 7.90 -6.42 -11.25
N ARG A 78 7.83 -7.37 -12.17
CA ARG A 78 7.48 -7.09 -13.57
C ARG A 78 6.08 -6.50 -13.62
N ALA A 79 5.93 -5.44 -14.41
CA ALA A 79 4.67 -4.75 -14.63
C ALA A 79 4.50 -4.51 -16.13
N ILE A 80 3.32 -4.82 -16.65
CA ILE A 80 2.96 -4.60 -18.06
C ILE A 80 2.36 -3.19 -18.25
N HIS A 81 1.72 -2.68 -17.19
CA HIS A 81 1.09 -1.35 -17.13
C HIS A 81 1.70 -0.48 -16.01
N PRO A 82 1.43 0.84 -15.97
CA PRO A 82 1.81 1.70 -14.86
C PRO A 82 1.45 1.10 -13.50
N ARG A 83 2.36 1.23 -12.53
CA ARG A 83 2.28 0.50 -11.25
C ARG A 83 1.44 1.26 -10.24
N ILE A 84 0.53 0.56 -9.60
CA ILE A 84 -0.12 0.99 -8.37
C ILE A 84 0.30 0.03 -7.26
N ILE A 85 0.93 0.56 -6.22
CA ILE A 85 1.32 -0.22 -5.04
C ILE A 85 0.47 0.27 -3.88
N VAL A 86 -0.35 -0.62 -3.34
CA VAL A 86 -1.20 -0.31 -2.19
C VAL A 86 -0.71 -1.09 -0.99
N VAL A 87 -0.44 -0.38 0.10
CA VAL A 87 0.09 -0.93 1.33
C VAL A 87 -0.90 -0.69 2.47
N ASP A 88 -1.46 -1.76 3.02
CA ASP A 88 -2.17 -1.72 4.29
C ASP A 88 -1.14 -1.72 5.45
N VAL A 89 -1.04 -0.60 6.15
CA VAL A 89 -0.10 -0.45 7.29
C VAL A 89 -0.60 -1.14 8.56
N ASN A 90 -1.87 -1.57 8.59
CA ASN A 90 -2.49 -2.29 9.68
C ASN A 90 -2.26 -1.61 11.05
N MET A 91 -2.61 -0.33 11.14
CA MET A 91 -2.38 0.49 12.32
C MET A 91 -3.11 -0.08 13.55
N PRO A 92 -2.51 -0.04 14.77
CA PRO A 92 -3.22 -0.36 15.99
C PRO A 92 -4.45 0.52 16.16
N PRO A 93 -5.53 0.00 16.79
CA PRO A 93 -6.64 0.84 17.20
C PRO A 93 -6.13 1.88 18.21
N GLY A 94 -6.45 3.16 18.01
CA GLY A 94 -5.96 4.27 18.84
C GLY A 94 -6.42 5.63 18.31
N ASP A 95 -6.07 6.70 19.02
CA ASP A 95 -6.46 8.06 18.63
C ASP A 95 -5.88 8.42 17.24
N THR A 96 -6.72 8.99 16.40
CA THR A 96 -6.52 9.15 14.94
C THR A 96 -5.93 10.52 14.56
N THR A 97 -5.45 11.27 15.54
CA THR A 97 -4.67 12.49 15.36
C THR A 97 -3.37 12.13 14.62
N LEU A 98 -3.17 12.78 13.46
CA LEU A 98 -2.13 12.50 12.45
C LEU A 98 -0.94 11.70 12.99
N PRO A 99 -0.86 10.39 12.73
CA PRO A 99 -0.10 9.56 13.64
C PRO A 99 1.36 9.53 13.20
N GLY A 100 2.30 9.47 14.15
CA GLY A 100 3.74 9.44 13.87
C GLY A 100 4.19 8.40 12.83
N TRP A 101 3.37 7.39 12.52
CA TRP A 101 3.62 6.49 11.41
C TRP A 101 3.65 7.16 10.04
N LEU A 102 2.96 8.29 9.85
CA LEU A 102 3.00 9.00 8.57
C LEU A 102 4.38 9.63 8.35
N ASP A 103 5.00 10.11 9.42
CA ASP A 103 6.38 10.59 9.38
C ASP A 103 7.34 9.42 9.15
N ASP A 104 7.11 8.28 9.79
CA ASP A 104 7.88 7.06 9.55
C ASP A 104 7.76 6.58 8.10
N LEU A 105 6.55 6.58 7.52
CA LEU A 105 6.35 6.24 6.11
C LEU A 105 7.05 7.23 5.18
N THR A 106 6.98 8.52 5.48
CA THR A 106 7.63 9.55 4.66
C THR A 106 9.15 9.35 4.70
N LYS A 107 9.71 9.04 5.87
CA LYS A 107 11.12 8.69 6.03
C LYS A 107 11.48 7.41 5.28
N GLU A 108 10.64 6.38 5.34
CA GLU A 108 10.88 5.12 4.62
C GLU A 108 10.85 5.31 3.09
N VAL A 109 9.87 6.05 2.57
CA VAL A 109 9.81 6.36 1.12
C VAL A 109 11.05 7.16 0.71
N ALA A 110 11.41 8.22 1.45
CA ALA A 110 12.60 9.01 1.18
C ALA A 110 13.89 8.17 1.24
N TRP A 111 13.98 7.22 2.18
CA TRP A 111 15.10 6.30 2.30
C TRP A 111 15.21 5.35 1.10
N ILE A 112 14.08 4.89 0.56
CA ILE A 112 14.05 4.05 -0.65
C ILE A 112 14.55 4.86 -1.85
N GLU A 113 14.06 6.10 -2.00
CA GLU A 113 14.50 7.00 -3.07
C GLU A 113 16.00 7.32 -2.98
N GLN A 114 16.54 7.53 -1.77
CA GLN A 114 17.97 7.82 -1.57
C GLN A 114 18.90 6.63 -1.86
N ARG A 115 18.40 5.39 -1.69
CA ARG A 115 19.18 4.16 -1.97
C ARG A 115 19.04 3.66 -3.40
N GLU A 116 18.24 4.35 -4.20
CA GLU A 116 18.16 4.12 -5.63
C GLU A 116 19.57 4.28 -6.24
N ARG A 117 20.00 3.28 -7.00
CA ARG A 117 21.28 3.38 -7.72
C ARG A 117 21.03 4.22 -8.96
N PRO A 118 21.81 5.28 -9.24
CA PRO A 118 21.61 6.09 -10.44
C PRO A 118 21.64 5.28 -11.75
N ALA A 119 22.43 4.20 -11.77
CA ALA A 119 22.55 3.30 -12.91
C ALA A 119 21.38 2.31 -13.07
N ASP A 120 20.60 2.08 -12.01
CA ASP A 120 19.49 1.12 -11.99
C ASP A 120 18.37 1.63 -11.07
N PRO A 121 17.57 2.58 -11.58
CA PRO A 121 16.54 3.19 -10.78
C PRO A 121 15.31 2.30 -10.62
N TYR A 122 14.61 2.47 -9.49
CA TYR A 122 13.29 1.89 -9.33
C TYR A 122 12.34 2.47 -10.38
N PRO A 123 11.45 1.63 -10.93
CA PRO A 123 10.45 2.10 -11.86
C PRO A 123 9.42 2.98 -11.15
N PRO A 124 8.80 3.94 -11.87
CA PRO A 124 7.78 4.81 -11.30
C PRO A 124 6.54 4.01 -10.86
N ALA A 125 5.96 4.41 -9.74
CA ALA A 125 4.74 3.82 -9.19
C ALA A 125 3.92 4.85 -8.41
N PHE A 126 2.59 4.64 -8.40
CA PHE A 126 1.67 5.30 -7.48
C PHE A 126 1.62 4.52 -6.17
N LEU A 127 2.05 5.12 -5.07
CA LEU A 127 1.98 4.50 -3.74
C LEU A 127 0.73 4.97 -3.01
N PHE A 128 -0.06 4.03 -2.51
CA PHE A 128 -1.21 4.28 -1.65
C PHE A 128 -1.06 3.57 -0.32
N PHE A 129 -1.09 4.33 0.77
CA PHE A 129 -1.13 3.76 2.11
C PHE A 129 -2.57 3.71 2.59
N THR A 130 -2.96 2.60 3.20
CA THR A 130 -4.28 2.43 3.79
C THR A 130 -4.12 1.87 5.19
N THR A 131 -5.06 2.21 6.07
CA THR A 131 -5.28 1.43 7.28
C THR A 131 -6.74 1.04 7.24
N ILE A 132 -7.02 -0.23 7.04
CA ILE A 132 -8.35 -0.74 7.31
C ILE A 132 -8.30 -1.18 8.77
N PRO A 133 -8.98 -0.50 9.72
CA PRO A 133 -9.02 -1.00 11.08
C PRO A 133 -9.70 -2.37 11.05
N THR A 134 -8.90 -3.42 11.15
CA THR A 134 -9.36 -4.82 11.13
C THR A 134 -10.01 -5.21 12.46
N LEU A 135 -9.99 -4.32 13.46
CA LEU A 135 -10.72 -4.45 14.72
C LEU A 135 -12.06 -3.69 14.66
N CYS A 136 -13.02 -4.23 13.91
CA CYS A 136 -14.44 -3.89 14.13
C CYS A 136 -15.07 -4.90 15.10
N ARG A 137 -14.72 -4.81 16.39
CA ARG A 137 -15.51 -5.41 17.47
C ARG A 137 -16.57 -4.40 17.89
N ASN A 138 -17.80 -4.58 17.37
CA ASN A 138 -19.02 -3.88 17.74
C ASN A 138 -19.04 -2.34 17.55
N ARG A 139 -19.89 -1.89 16.61
CA ARG A 139 -20.30 -0.52 16.24
C ARG A 139 -19.40 0.20 15.21
N ILE A 140 -20.01 0.42 14.05
CA ILE A 140 -19.74 1.42 13.00
C ILE A 140 -18.24 1.69 12.78
N CYS A 141 -17.64 0.94 11.84
CA CYS A 141 -16.34 1.25 11.28
C CYS A 141 -16.42 2.63 10.59
N ARG A 142 -15.96 3.69 11.26
CA ARG A 142 -15.75 4.99 10.60
C ARG A 142 -14.55 4.85 9.67
N HIS A 143 -14.81 4.65 8.39
CA HIS A 143 -13.81 4.53 7.34
C HIS A 143 -13.13 5.90 7.15
N ARG A 144 -12.03 6.14 7.87
CA ARG A 144 -11.08 7.20 7.52
C ARG A 144 -9.90 6.54 6.82
N ALA A 145 -10.03 6.37 5.51
CA ALA A 145 -8.88 6.04 4.68
C ALA A 145 -8.02 7.32 4.61
N VAL A 146 -6.84 7.30 5.24
CA VAL A 146 -5.83 8.31 4.99
C VAL A 146 -5.04 7.83 3.78
N MET A 147 -5.40 8.33 2.61
CA MET A 147 -4.73 8.00 1.35
C MET A 147 -3.66 9.07 1.09
N ARG A 148 -2.39 8.69 1.13
CA ARG A 148 -1.31 9.57 0.67
C ARG A 148 -0.77 9.01 -0.62
N LEU A 149 -0.79 9.82 -1.67
CA LEU A 149 -0.22 9.49 -2.95
C LEU A 149 1.24 9.96 -2.95
N CYS A 150 2.16 9.00 -2.91
CA CYS A 150 3.57 9.28 -3.13
C CYS A 150 3.95 8.76 -4.50
N PHE A 151 4.67 9.58 -5.25
CA PHE A 151 5.31 9.18 -6.49
C PHE A 151 6.77 8.90 -6.17
N VAL A 152 7.26 7.73 -6.55
CA VAL A 152 8.72 7.54 -6.66
C VAL A 152 9.19 8.54 -7.73
N ARG A 153 10.03 9.52 -7.33
CA ARG A 153 10.51 10.67 -8.13
C ARG A 153 9.65 11.95 -8.13
N SER A 154 8.66 12.11 -7.26
CA SER A 154 7.95 13.39 -7.08
C SER A 154 7.36 13.56 -5.67
N LYS A 155 7.28 14.80 -5.17
CA LYS A 155 6.80 15.12 -3.80
C LYS A 155 5.48 14.39 -3.47
N CYS A 156 5.40 13.77 -2.30
CA CYS A 156 4.15 13.16 -1.81
C CYS A 156 3.03 14.19 -1.69
N LEU A 157 1.95 14.03 -2.47
CA LEU A 157 0.74 14.82 -2.34
C LEU A 157 -0.18 14.17 -1.29
N SER A 158 -0.55 14.92 -0.26
CA SER A 158 -1.57 14.50 0.71
C SER A 158 -2.96 14.78 0.12
N LEU A 159 -3.60 13.77 -0.49
CA LEU A 159 -4.99 13.86 -0.91
C LEU A 159 -5.90 13.43 0.25
N ARG A 160 -6.55 14.40 0.91
CA ARG A 160 -7.68 14.06 1.80
C ARG A 160 -8.88 13.74 0.90
N MET A 161 -9.30 12.49 0.85
CA MET A 161 -10.64 12.17 0.34
C MET A 161 -11.65 12.65 1.39
N THR A 162 -12.07 13.91 1.27
CA THR A 162 -13.31 14.37 1.91
C THR A 162 -14.48 13.71 1.17
N ARG A 163 -15.41 13.15 1.94
CA ARG A 163 -16.68 12.61 1.42
C ARG A 163 -17.45 13.66 0.65
#